data_AF-A0A3B5ZN42-F1
#
_entry.id   AF-A0A3B5ZN42-F1
#
_cell.length_a   1.000
_cell.length_b   1.000
_cell.length_c   1.000
_cell.angle_alpha   90.00
_cell.angle_beta   90.00
_cell.angle_gamma   90.00
#
_symmetry.space_group_name_H-M   'P 1'
#
loop_
_entity.id
_entity.type
_entity.pdbx_description
1 polymer ?
#
loop_
_entity_poly.entity_id
_entity_poly.type
_entity_poly.pdbx_seq_one_letter_code
_entity_poly.pdbx_strand_id
1 'polypeptide(L)'
;MLLHVSTGESLRKGYNLDVQAEIKLVENFKSTLRVQSSSDKLEKKKMKELGLKRARHFGWPNVYSLTKALGEMLLGNLGRDLPVVIVRPSIILSTFQDSMSGWIEGTRTIDMLYVAYNDQKLPCFIADHNVISDMIPGDMVINSMMVAMAIHWDQHRAQAIYHVTSGHRNPLNYSITEESLYEYFRANPRVSNGGRIVKNKRVLLFKKYTHFHLYMILRYKIALEMLHVMSVFGGSFSKSYNKLNRGYNFLMLVAKLYAPYVFFKGCFDDTNMRKLWVATTTDKLNEDSMFDCDPACINWSSYLVNTHIPAVMVNSRNAT
;
A
#
# COMPACT_ATOMS: atom_id res chain seq x y z
N MET A 1 -2.74 0.43 -6.59
CA MET A 1 -3.82 1.29 -7.06
C MET A 1 -3.39 1.97 -8.35
N LEU A 2 -3.82 1.38 -9.47
CA LEU A 2 -3.38 1.70 -10.82
C LEU A 2 -4.51 2.48 -11.48
N LEU A 3 -4.20 3.67 -11.99
CA LEU A 3 -5.11 4.41 -12.86
C LEU A 3 -5.11 3.71 -14.21
N HIS A 4 -6.28 3.63 -14.87
CA HIS A 4 -6.37 3.10 -16.23
C HIS A 4 -5.51 3.95 -17.16
N VAL A 5 -4.58 3.32 -17.87
CA VAL A 5 -3.72 3.98 -18.85
C VAL A 5 -3.75 3.14 -20.11
N SER A 6 -4.25 3.71 -21.20
CA SER A 6 -4.26 3.04 -22.49
C SER A 6 -2.83 2.91 -23.03
N THR A 7 -2.60 2.06 -24.04
CA THR A 7 -1.26 1.88 -24.62
C THR A 7 -0.67 3.23 -25.03
N GLY A 8 0.51 3.57 -24.48
CA GLY A 8 1.21 4.82 -24.77
C GLY A 8 0.80 6.02 -23.92
N GLU A 9 -0.23 5.93 -23.09
CA GLU A 9 -0.55 7.03 -22.18
C GLU A 9 0.40 7.07 -20.98
N SER A 10 0.56 8.24 -20.39
CA SER A 10 1.21 8.38 -19.09
C SER A 10 0.37 9.30 -18.19
N LEU A 11 0.55 9.19 -16.87
CA LEU A 11 -0.18 10.06 -15.93
C LEU A 11 0.24 11.52 -16.06
N ARG A 12 1.44 11.76 -16.60
CA ARG A 12 1.93 13.11 -16.88
C ARG A 12 1.49 13.54 -18.27
N LYS A 13 0.59 14.51 -18.33
CA LYS A 13 0.11 15.10 -19.60
C LYS A 13 1.27 15.52 -20.50
N GLY A 14 1.17 15.19 -21.79
CA GLY A 14 2.16 15.51 -22.81
C GLY A 14 3.34 14.53 -22.94
N TYR A 15 3.36 13.45 -22.16
CA TYR A 15 4.36 12.37 -22.28
C TYR A 15 3.69 11.07 -22.72
N ASN A 16 4.34 10.37 -23.65
CA ASN A 16 3.94 9.04 -24.10
C ASN A 16 4.87 7.99 -23.47
N LEU A 17 4.28 6.93 -22.91
CA LEU A 17 5.01 5.81 -22.30
C LEU A 17 5.18 4.67 -23.31
N ASP A 18 6.35 4.61 -23.96
CA ASP A 18 6.73 3.52 -24.84
C ASP A 18 7.42 2.39 -24.05
N VAL A 19 6.77 1.23 -23.98
CA VAL A 19 7.26 0.03 -23.27
C VAL A 19 8.61 -0.44 -23.82
N GLN A 20 8.78 -0.46 -25.15
CA GLN A 20 10.01 -0.94 -25.78
C GLN A 20 11.18 0.02 -25.55
N ALA A 21 10.90 1.32 -25.60
CA ALA A 21 11.89 2.33 -25.26
C ALA A 21 12.37 2.21 -23.79
N GLU A 22 11.45 1.95 -22.85
CA GLU A 22 11.81 1.74 -21.44
C GLU A 22 12.64 0.47 -21.22
N ILE A 23 12.29 -0.64 -21.88
CA ILE A 23 13.07 -1.89 -21.81
C ILE A 23 14.49 -1.65 -22.33
N LYS A 24 14.63 -1.06 -23.52
CA LYS A 24 15.94 -0.77 -24.13
C LYS A 24 16.77 0.19 -23.27
N LEU A 25 16.14 1.17 -22.65
CA LEU A 25 16.80 2.08 -21.72
C LEU A 25 17.37 1.33 -20.51
N VAL A 26 16.58 0.43 -19.91
CA VAL A 26 16.99 -0.37 -18.76
C VAL A 26 18.14 -1.32 -19.13
N GLU A 27 18.07 -1.97 -20.28
CA GLU A 27 19.12 -2.87 -20.78
C GLU A 27 20.44 -2.13 -21.02
N ASN A 28 20.39 -1.00 -21.72
CA ASN A 28 21.58 -0.16 -21.99
C ASN A 28 22.19 0.39 -20.69
N PHE A 29 21.36 0.79 -19.73
CA PHE A 29 21.85 1.28 -18.46
C PHE A 29 22.50 0.17 -17.65
N LYS A 30 21.91 -1.03 -17.64
CA LYS A 30 22.45 -2.20 -16.95
C LYS A 30 23.76 -2.70 -17.58
N SER A 31 23.86 -2.72 -18.91
CA SER A 31 25.10 -3.09 -19.61
C SER A 31 26.23 -2.11 -19.29
N THR A 32 25.94 -0.80 -19.29
CA THR A 32 26.90 0.25 -18.92
C THR A 32 27.38 0.09 -17.48
N LEU A 33 26.47 -0.21 -16.53
CA LEU A 33 26.82 -0.41 -15.13
C LEU A 33 27.70 -1.65 -14.89
N ARG A 34 27.48 -2.74 -15.64
CA ARG A 34 28.30 -3.94 -15.56
C ARG A 34 29.73 -3.70 -16.03
N VAL A 35 29.92 -2.85 -17.04
CA VAL A 35 31.27 -2.44 -17.50
C VAL A 35 31.95 -1.52 -16.49
N GLN A 36 31.20 -0.63 -15.85
CA GLN A 36 31.75 0.39 -14.93
C GLN A 36 31.93 -0.09 -13.48
N SER A 37 31.24 -1.15 -13.05
CA SER A 37 31.29 -1.61 -11.66
C SER A 37 31.06 -3.12 -11.52
N SER A 38 31.89 -3.78 -10.71
CA SER A 38 31.74 -5.18 -10.32
C SER A 38 30.93 -5.36 -9.02
N SER A 39 30.38 -4.29 -8.45
CA SER A 39 29.68 -4.32 -7.17
C SER A 39 28.16 -4.40 -7.34
N ASP A 40 27.59 -5.56 -7.06
CA ASP A 40 26.13 -5.82 -7.02
C ASP A 40 25.36 -4.77 -6.20
N LYS A 41 25.97 -4.26 -5.12
CA LYS A 41 25.33 -3.27 -4.24
C LYS A 41 25.18 -1.92 -4.93
N LEU A 42 26.18 -1.52 -5.72
CA LEU A 42 26.14 -0.27 -6.47
C LEU A 42 25.16 -0.37 -7.64
N GLU A 43 25.15 -1.50 -8.35
CA GLU A 43 24.17 -1.78 -9.42
C GLU A 43 22.74 -1.66 -8.87
N LYS A 44 22.42 -2.36 -7.78
CA LYS A 44 21.09 -2.29 -7.15
C LYS A 44 20.68 -0.87 -6.77
N LYS A 45 21.61 -0.07 -6.23
CA LYS A 45 21.35 1.33 -5.87
C LYS A 45 21.04 2.18 -7.10
N LYS A 46 21.86 2.08 -8.14
CA LYS A 46 21.68 2.84 -9.38
C LYS A 46 20.41 2.44 -10.13
N MET A 47 20.08 1.15 -10.16
CA MET A 47 18.82 0.65 -10.72
C MET A 47 17.60 1.18 -9.98
N LYS A 48 17.64 1.23 -8.64
CA LYS A 48 16.57 1.82 -7.82
C LYS A 48 16.40 3.32 -8.10
N GLU A 49 17.51 4.05 -8.19
CA GLU A 49 17.50 5.48 -8.54
C GLU A 49 16.90 5.72 -9.93
N LEU A 50 17.28 4.91 -10.93
CA LEU A 50 16.74 4.98 -12.28
C LEU A 50 15.23 4.73 -12.29
N GLY A 51 14.77 3.63 -11.68
CA GLY A 51 13.35 3.29 -11.64
C GLY A 51 12.53 4.41 -10.98
N LEU A 52 13.02 5.00 -9.88
CA LEU A 52 12.37 6.14 -9.24
C LEU A 52 12.33 7.38 -10.13
N LYS A 53 13.39 7.63 -10.91
CA LYS A 53 13.43 8.73 -11.89
C LYS A 53 12.41 8.50 -13.00
N ARG A 54 12.30 7.29 -13.55
CA ARG A 54 11.32 6.93 -14.59
C ARG A 54 9.88 7.05 -14.07
N ALA A 55 9.60 6.51 -12.88
CA ALA A 55 8.27 6.61 -12.27
C ALA A 55 7.81 8.07 -12.16
N ARG A 56 8.66 8.94 -11.59
CA ARG A 56 8.36 10.38 -11.48
C ARG A 56 8.23 11.06 -12.84
N HIS A 57 9.06 10.68 -13.82
CA HIS A 57 9.03 11.26 -15.16
C HIS A 57 7.66 11.10 -15.83
N PHE A 58 7.04 9.92 -15.67
CA PHE A 58 5.73 9.57 -16.22
C PHE A 58 4.56 9.82 -15.26
N GLY A 59 4.81 10.41 -14.09
CA GLY A 59 3.77 10.77 -13.11
C GLY A 59 3.32 9.65 -12.17
N TRP A 60 3.97 8.48 -12.19
CA TRP A 60 3.68 7.39 -11.25
C TRP A 60 4.32 7.64 -9.88
N PRO A 61 3.63 7.29 -8.77
CA PRO A 61 4.08 7.60 -7.42
C PRO A 61 5.32 6.78 -7.00
N ASN A 62 5.52 5.62 -7.61
CA ASN A 62 6.66 4.74 -7.37
C ASN A 62 6.88 3.77 -8.53
N VAL A 63 7.99 3.03 -8.43
CA VAL A 63 8.41 2.06 -9.45
C VAL A 63 7.42 0.92 -9.58
N TYR A 64 6.82 0.44 -8.48
CA TYR A 64 5.84 -0.64 -8.51
C TYR A 64 4.64 -0.28 -9.39
N SER A 65 4.03 0.90 -9.17
CA SER A 65 2.90 1.35 -9.98
C SER A 65 3.25 1.50 -11.46
N LEU A 66 4.44 2.06 -11.77
CA LEU A 66 4.93 2.15 -13.14
C LEU A 66 5.07 0.75 -13.77
N THR A 67 5.69 -0.19 -13.08
CA THR A 67 5.93 -1.54 -13.64
C THR A 67 4.65 -2.31 -13.88
N LYS A 68 3.64 -2.15 -13.02
CA LYS A 68 2.32 -2.76 -13.24
C LYS A 68 1.61 -2.12 -14.43
N ALA A 69 1.67 -0.80 -14.59
CA ALA A 69 1.11 -0.12 -15.77
C ALA A 69 1.78 -0.59 -17.08
N LEU A 70 3.12 -0.69 -17.10
CA LEU A 70 3.86 -1.25 -18.23
C LEU A 70 3.44 -2.70 -18.54
N GLY A 71 3.22 -3.51 -17.51
CA GLY A 71 2.75 -4.89 -17.67
C GLY A 71 1.35 -4.96 -18.28
N GLU A 72 0.43 -4.11 -17.84
CA GLU A 72 -0.92 -4.04 -18.42
C GLU A 72 -0.88 -3.57 -19.89
N MET A 73 -0.03 -2.59 -20.24
CA MET A 73 0.19 -2.17 -21.63
C MET A 73 0.75 -3.30 -22.49
N LEU A 74 1.71 -4.07 -21.94
CA LEU A 74 2.26 -5.23 -22.62
C LEU A 74 1.19 -6.29 -22.89
N LEU A 75 0.34 -6.58 -21.90
CA LEU A 75 -0.78 -7.52 -22.04
C LEU A 75 -1.81 -7.03 -23.06
N GLY A 76 -2.13 -5.74 -23.09
CA GLY A 76 -3.04 -5.17 -24.10
C GLY A 76 -2.50 -5.24 -25.53
N ASN A 77 -1.17 -5.25 -25.69
CA ASN A 77 -0.51 -5.35 -27.00
C ASN A 77 -0.30 -6.80 -27.44
N LEU A 78 0.17 -7.68 -26.55
CA LEU A 78 0.55 -9.06 -26.88
C LEU A 78 -0.59 -10.06 -26.66
N GLY A 79 -1.51 -9.80 -25.74
CA GLY A 79 -2.59 -10.71 -25.34
C GLY A 79 -3.84 -10.60 -26.22
N ARG A 80 -3.73 -10.20 -27.49
CA ARG A 80 -4.91 -10.02 -28.36
C ARG A 80 -5.51 -11.33 -28.87
N ASP A 81 -4.72 -12.41 -28.84
CA ASP A 81 -5.12 -13.74 -29.31
C ASP A 81 -5.60 -14.68 -28.18
N LEU A 82 -5.63 -14.19 -26.93
CA LEU A 82 -6.10 -14.93 -25.76
C LEU A 82 -7.13 -14.09 -24.98
N PRO A 83 -8.11 -14.70 -24.29
CA PRO A 83 -8.90 -13.98 -23.30
C PRO A 83 -8.00 -13.45 -22.18
N VAL A 84 -8.01 -12.14 -21.98
CA VAL A 84 -7.25 -11.47 -20.93
C VAL A 84 -8.21 -10.71 -20.02
N VAL A 85 -8.19 -11.08 -18.74
CA VAL A 85 -8.89 -10.37 -17.68
C VAL A 85 -7.87 -9.76 -16.73
N ILE A 86 -7.97 -8.46 -16.47
CA ILE A 86 -7.11 -7.74 -15.54
C ILE A 86 -7.92 -7.39 -14.29
N VAL A 87 -7.52 -7.96 -13.15
CA VAL A 87 -8.10 -7.63 -11.84
C VAL A 87 -7.21 -6.63 -11.11
N ARG A 88 -7.76 -5.49 -10.74
CA ARG A 88 -7.10 -4.37 -10.06
C ARG A 88 -7.66 -4.21 -8.65
N PRO A 89 -7.08 -4.89 -7.64
CA PRO A 89 -7.51 -4.70 -6.26
C PRO A 89 -7.04 -3.37 -5.68
N SER A 90 -7.77 -2.86 -4.69
CA SER A 90 -7.29 -1.82 -3.77
C SER A 90 -6.29 -2.40 -2.75
N ILE A 91 -6.05 -1.73 -1.62
CA ILE A 91 -5.11 -2.22 -0.62
C ILE A 91 -5.68 -3.51 0.01
N ILE A 92 -5.03 -4.63 -0.26
CA ILE A 92 -5.49 -5.93 0.25
C ILE A 92 -5.17 -6.06 1.74
N LEU A 93 -6.18 -6.43 2.52
CA LEU A 93 -6.07 -6.74 3.95
C LEU A 93 -6.15 -8.27 4.16
N SER A 94 -6.24 -8.71 5.43
CA SER A 94 -6.47 -10.12 5.73
C SER A 94 -7.81 -10.61 5.14
N THR A 95 -8.03 -11.91 5.09
CA THR A 95 -9.35 -12.46 4.71
C THR A 95 -10.44 -12.01 5.69
N PHE A 96 -11.65 -11.81 5.18
CA PHE A 96 -12.84 -11.46 5.95
C PHE A 96 -13.49 -12.70 6.57
N GLN A 97 -13.84 -13.69 5.73
CA GLN A 97 -14.50 -14.93 6.12
C GLN A 97 -13.76 -16.16 5.57
N ASP A 98 -13.55 -16.25 4.26
CA ASP A 98 -13.05 -17.47 3.59
C ASP A 98 -11.51 -17.50 3.46
N SER A 99 -10.83 -18.64 3.51
CA SER A 99 -11.17 -19.93 4.12
C SER A 99 -10.94 -19.94 5.64
N MET A 100 -10.24 -18.93 6.15
CA MET A 100 -9.98 -18.68 7.57
C MET A 100 -9.99 -17.18 7.80
N SER A 101 -10.92 -16.65 8.60
CA SER A 101 -10.97 -15.21 8.93
C SER A 101 -9.66 -14.73 9.54
N GLY A 102 -9.14 -13.60 9.03
CA GLY A 102 -7.88 -13.02 9.51
C GLY A 102 -6.62 -13.69 8.95
N TRP A 103 -6.73 -14.61 7.98
CA TRP A 103 -5.55 -15.12 7.29
C TRP A 103 -4.83 -14.00 6.53
N ILE A 104 -3.52 -13.90 6.73
CA ILE A 104 -2.64 -12.95 6.05
C ILE A 104 -1.23 -13.53 5.97
N GLU A 105 -0.51 -13.23 4.88
CA GLU A 105 0.86 -13.68 4.67
C GLU A 105 1.86 -12.53 4.86
N GLY A 106 2.46 -12.48 6.05
CA GLY A 106 3.46 -11.49 6.43
C GLY A 106 2.90 -10.09 6.67
N THR A 107 3.75 -9.17 7.15
CA THR A 107 3.39 -7.77 7.39
C THR A 107 3.67 -6.94 6.14
N ARG A 108 2.64 -6.46 5.44
CA ARG A 108 2.79 -5.71 4.18
C ARG A 108 2.11 -4.34 4.24
N THR A 109 2.61 -3.39 3.46
CA THR A 109 1.97 -2.08 3.21
C THR A 109 1.40 -1.43 4.49
N ILE A 110 0.08 -1.46 4.73
CA ILE A 110 -0.54 -0.77 5.87
C ILE A 110 -0.18 -1.43 7.21
N ASP A 111 0.02 -2.75 7.23
CA ASP A 111 0.30 -3.53 8.43
C ASP A 111 1.56 -3.05 9.15
N MET A 112 2.53 -2.54 8.39
CA MET A 112 3.77 -1.97 8.94
C MET A 112 3.48 -0.74 9.82
N LEU A 113 2.41 0.01 9.54
CA LEU A 113 1.98 1.13 10.38
C LEU A 113 1.39 0.63 11.70
N TYR A 114 0.64 -0.48 11.69
CA TYR A 114 0.10 -1.08 12.91
C TYR A 114 1.20 -1.62 13.82
N VAL A 115 2.19 -2.32 13.24
CA VAL A 115 3.37 -2.78 13.97
C VAL A 115 4.19 -1.60 14.50
N ALA A 116 4.43 -0.56 13.69
CA ALA A 116 5.15 0.64 14.13
C ALA A 116 4.40 1.40 15.24
N TYR A 117 3.08 1.41 15.19
CA TYR A 117 2.23 1.99 16.22
C TYR A 117 2.31 1.21 17.53
N ASN A 118 2.16 -0.12 17.48
CA ASN A 118 2.40 -1.01 18.63
C ASN A 118 3.79 -0.75 19.23
N ASP A 119 4.80 -0.64 18.36
CA ASP A 119 6.19 -0.43 18.74
C ASP A 119 6.50 0.92 19.39
N GLN A 120 5.55 1.86 19.41
CA GLN A 120 5.73 3.27 19.80
C GLN A 120 6.72 4.01 18.89
N LYS A 121 6.83 3.58 17.63
CA LYS A 121 7.68 4.20 16.59
C LYS A 121 6.89 5.15 15.67
N LEU A 122 5.57 5.21 15.80
CA LEU A 122 4.68 6.05 14.99
C LEU A 122 3.89 7.08 15.84
N PRO A 123 4.56 8.08 16.46
CA PRO A 123 3.88 9.10 17.26
C PRO A 123 3.10 10.12 16.43
N CYS A 124 3.44 10.27 15.14
CA CYS A 124 2.76 11.14 14.20
C CYS A 124 2.76 10.53 12.81
N PHE A 125 1.77 10.91 11.99
CA PHE A 125 1.68 10.46 10.61
C PHE A 125 0.91 11.48 9.76
N ILE A 126 1.06 11.39 8.43
CA ILE A 126 0.23 12.15 7.50
C ILE A 126 -1.05 11.36 7.25
N ALA A 127 -2.20 11.98 7.48
CA ALA A 127 -3.51 11.47 7.12
C ALA A 127 -4.56 12.57 7.23
N ASP A 128 -5.57 12.52 6.36
CA ASP A 128 -6.77 13.35 6.49
C ASP A 128 -7.95 12.41 6.80
N HIS A 129 -8.59 12.64 7.95
CA HIS A 129 -9.71 11.83 8.46
C HIS A 129 -10.86 11.66 7.47
N ASN A 130 -11.02 12.61 6.54
CA ASN A 130 -12.11 12.62 5.57
C ASN A 130 -11.75 11.94 4.24
N VAL A 131 -10.53 11.42 4.11
CA VAL A 131 -10.09 10.72 2.89
C VAL A 131 -10.36 9.23 3.03
N ILE A 132 -10.88 8.65 1.96
CA ILE A 132 -11.15 7.22 1.83
C ILE A 132 -9.81 6.49 1.70
N SER A 133 -9.58 5.56 2.61
CA SER A 133 -8.53 4.55 2.54
C SER A 133 -9.09 3.30 1.87
N ASP A 134 -9.06 3.27 0.54
CA ASP A 134 -9.65 2.16 -0.22
C ASP A 134 -8.85 0.87 0.00
N MET A 135 -9.51 -0.05 0.70
CA MET A 135 -8.99 -1.33 1.17
C MET A 135 -10.00 -2.44 0.86
N ILE A 136 -9.54 -3.67 0.69
CA ILE A 136 -10.40 -4.80 0.39
C ILE A 136 -9.87 -6.07 1.08
N PRO A 137 -10.72 -6.91 1.68
CA PRO A 137 -10.30 -8.22 2.16
C PRO A 137 -9.76 -9.13 1.04
N GLY A 138 -8.78 -9.97 1.37
CA GLY A 138 -8.09 -10.82 0.38
C GLY A 138 -8.97 -11.88 -0.27
N ASP A 139 -9.90 -12.45 0.49
CA ASP A 139 -10.90 -13.41 0.02
C ASP A 139 -11.85 -12.80 -1.01
N MET A 140 -12.33 -11.58 -0.81
CA MET A 140 -13.16 -10.89 -1.82
C MET A 140 -12.40 -10.69 -3.14
N VAL A 141 -11.08 -10.49 -3.11
CA VAL A 141 -10.26 -10.41 -4.33
C VAL A 141 -10.17 -11.77 -5.02
N ILE A 142 -9.95 -12.85 -4.26
CA ILE A 142 -9.88 -14.21 -4.80
C ILE A 142 -11.23 -14.62 -5.40
N ASN A 143 -12.32 -14.40 -4.66
CA ASN A 143 -13.68 -14.67 -5.10
C ASN A 143 -13.99 -13.92 -6.41
N SER A 144 -13.62 -12.63 -6.48
CA SER A 144 -13.74 -11.82 -7.69
C SER A 144 -12.95 -12.38 -8.88
N MET A 145 -11.73 -12.88 -8.64
CA MET A 145 -10.91 -13.52 -9.69
C MET A 145 -11.55 -14.81 -10.18
N MET A 146 -12.05 -15.66 -9.28
CA MET A 146 -12.70 -16.93 -9.63
C MET A 146 -13.97 -16.70 -10.47
N VAL A 147 -14.80 -15.76 -10.05
CA VAL A 147 -16.00 -15.36 -10.79
C VAL A 147 -15.65 -14.83 -12.17
N ALA A 148 -14.64 -13.96 -12.26
CA ALA A 148 -14.21 -13.42 -13.55
C ALA A 148 -13.68 -14.51 -14.48
N MET A 149 -12.91 -15.48 -13.95
CA MET A 149 -12.43 -16.63 -14.72
C MET A 149 -13.60 -17.47 -15.25
N ALA A 150 -14.58 -17.79 -14.41
CA ALA A 150 -15.74 -18.59 -14.80
C ALA A 150 -16.56 -17.92 -15.92
N ILE A 151 -16.77 -16.61 -15.83
CA ILE A 151 -17.56 -15.85 -16.81
C ILE A 151 -16.83 -15.71 -18.15
N HIS A 152 -15.51 -15.58 -18.13
CA HIS A 152 -14.71 -15.36 -19.34
C HIS A 152 -14.08 -16.63 -19.93
N TRP A 153 -14.32 -17.81 -19.33
CA TRP A 153 -13.65 -19.07 -19.70
C TRP A 153 -13.75 -19.43 -21.19
N ASP A 154 -14.94 -19.28 -21.79
CA ASP A 154 -15.20 -19.66 -23.19
C ASP A 154 -15.16 -18.48 -24.17
N GLN A 155 -14.72 -17.30 -23.72
CA GLN A 155 -14.72 -16.10 -24.55
C GLN A 155 -13.43 -16.00 -25.35
N HIS A 156 -13.49 -16.15 -26.68
CA HIS A 156 -12.29 -16.12 -27.53
C HIS A 156 -11.52 -14.78 -27.56
N ARG A 157 -12.11 -13.67 -27.09
CA ARG A 157 -11.50 -12.32 -27.06
C ARG A 157 -11.97 -11.45 -25.88
N ALA A 158 -12.08 -12.01 -24.68
CA ALA A 158 -12.39 -11.20 -23.51
C ALA A 158 -11.26 -10.18 -23.26
N GLN A 159 -11.60 -8.89 -23.19
CA GLN A 159 -10.75 -7.85 -22.62
C GLN A 159 -11.54 -7.14 -21.54
N ALA A 160 -11.42 -7.62 -20.30
CA ALA A 160 -12.15 -7.09 -19.16
C ALA A 160 -11.19 -6.58 -18.09
N ILE A 161 -11.54 -5.44 -17.50
CA ILE A 161 -10.82 -4.87 -16.37
C ILE A 161 -11.80 -4.72 -15.22
N TYR A 162 -11.47 -5.34 -14.09
CA TYR A 162 -12.27 -5.30 -12.86
C TYR A 162 -11.50 -4.57 -11.76
N HIS A 163 -12.06 -3.46 -11.28
CA HIS A 163 -11.57 -2.81 -10.06
C HIS A 163 -12.26 -3.46 -8.87
N VAL A 164 -11.49 -4.17 -8.04
CA VAL A 164 -11.99 -4.84 -6.84
C VAL A 164 -11.66 -3.95 -5.66
N THR A 165 -12.60 -3.09 -5.32
CA THR A 165 -12.43 -1.96 -4.40
C THR A 165 -13.65 -1.81 -3.51
N SER A 166 -13.47 -1.26 -2.31
CA SER A 166 -14.60 -0.94 -1.43
C SER A 166 -15.00 0.52 -1.47
N GLY A 167 -14.11 1.42 -1.93
CA GLY A 167 -14.25 2.86 -1.75
C GLY A 167 -15.57 3.47 -2.23
N HIS A 168 -16.18 2.95 -3.31
CA HIS A 168 -17.45 3.47 -3.82
C HIS A 168 -18.67 2.94 -3.05
N ARG A 169 -18.65 1.66 -2.68
CA ARG A 169 -19.82 0.95 -2.13
C ARG A 169 -19.85 0.90 -0.60
N ASN A 170 -18.69 0.80 0.03
CA ASN A 170 -18.53 0.80 1.49
C ASN A 170 -17.23 1.54 1.88
N PRO A 171 -17.21 2.88 1.83
CA PRO A 171 -16.01 3.68 2.03
C PRO A 171 -15.42 3.53 3.44
N LEU A 172 -14.14 3.15 3.52
CA LEU A 172 -13.37 3.18 4.76
C LEU A 172 -12.62 4.50 4.90
N ASN A 173 -13.02 5.35 5.85
CA ASN A 173 -12.30 6.59 6.13
C ASN A 173 -11.13 6.38 7.10
N TYR A 174 -10.07 7.19 6.98
CA TYR A 174 -8.94 7.15 7.91
C TYR A 174 -9.32 7.38 9.38
N SER A 175 -10.46 8.04 9.65
CA SER A 175 -11.00 8.16 11.01
C SER A 175 -11.40 6.83 11.62
N ILE A 176 -12.05 5.96 10.86
CA ILE A 176 -12.42 4.62 11.31
C ILE A 176 -11.15 3.81 11.54
N THR A 177 -10.18 3.87 10.62
CA THR A 177 -8.89 3.17 10.79
C THR A 177 -8.12 3.63 12.02
N GLU A 178 -8.03 4.94 12.29
CA GLU A 178 -7.37 5.47 13.49
C GLU A 178 -8.10 5.05 14.77
N GLU A 179 -9.43 5.10 14.79
CA GLU A 179 -10.23 4.73 15.95
C GLU A 179 -10.09 3.24 16.26
N SER A 180 -10.27 2.36 15.26
CA SER A 180 -10.09 0.92 15.41
C SER A 180 -8.68 0.56 15.86
N LEU A 181 -7.67 1.27 15.35
CA LEU A 181 -6.28 1.10 15.77
C LEU A 181 -6.10 1.47 17.25
N TYR A 182 -6.62 2.63 17.67
CA TYR A 182 -6.52 3.08 19.05
C TYR A 182 -7.28 2.17 20.02
N GLU A 183 -8.50 1.76 19.64
CA GLU A 183 -9.35 0.85 20.41
C GLU A 183 -8.65 -0.49 20.66
N TYR A 184 -8.17 -1.14 19.60
CA TYR A 184 -7.50 -2.44 19.71
C TYR A 184 -6.30 -2.39 20.66
N PHE A 185 -5.40 -1.41 20.49
CA PHE A 185 -4.18 -1.30 21.30
C PHE A 185 -4.40 -0.73 22.71
N ARG A 186 -5.53 -0.06 22.93
CA ARG A 186 -5.98 0.32 24.29
C ARG A 186 -6.45 -0.91 25.06
N ALA A 187 -7.20 -1.80 24.41
CA ALA A 187 -7.67 -3.06 24.99
C ALA A 187 -6.55 -4.10 25.13
N ASN A 188 -5.58 -4.10 24.20
CA ASN A 188 -4.47 -5.05 24.14
C ASN A 188 -3.11 -4.34 24.24
N PRO A 189 -2.81 -3.65 25.36
CA PRO A 189 -1.57 -2.90 25.48
C PRO A 189 -0.37 -3.84 25.54
N ARG A 190 0.72 -3.47 24.86
CA ARG A 190 1.95 -4.27 24.91
C ARG A 190 2.59 -4.23 26.29
N VAL A 191 3.27 -5.32 26.63
CA VAL A 191 4.11 -5.41 27.84
C VAL A 191 5.56 -5.22 27.43
N SER A 192 6.26 -4.29 28.09
CA SER A 192 7.69 -4.09 27.92
C SER A 192 8.49 -5.25 28.51
N ASN A 193 9.75 -5.43 28.09
CA ASN A 193 10.66 -6.46 28.63
C ASN A 193 10.80 -6.43 30.17
N GLY A 194 10.55 -5.28 30.80
CA GLY A 194 10.52 -5.12 32.26
C GLY A 194 9.15 -5.33 32.91
N GLY A 195 8.21 -6.00 32.26
CA GLY A 195 6.86 -6.29 32.78
C GLY A 195 5.90 -5.09 32.83
N ARG A 196 6.33 -3.90 32.39
CA ARG A 196 5.50 -2.68 32.42
C ARG A 196 4.56 -2.62 31.22
N ILE A 197 3.28 -2.37 31.48
CA ILE A 197 2.28 -2.09 30.45
C ILE A 197 2.61 -0.76 29.76
N VAL A 198 2.74 -0.79 28.43
CA VAL A 198 2.94 0.41 27.62
C VAL A 198 1.61 0.83 27.03
N LYS A 199 1.07 1.96 27.49
CA LYS A 199 -0.19 2.51 26.99
C LYS A 199 0.05 3.26 25.67
N ASN A 200 -0.67 2.87 24.64
CA ASN A 200 -0.69 3.57 23.36
C ASN A 200 -1.40 4.93 23.48
N LYS A 201 -0.87 5.94 22.80
CA LYS A 201 -1.50 7.25 22.64
C LYS A 201 -2.03 7.39 21.22
N ARG A 202 -3.03 8.25 21.00
CA ARG A 202 -3.48 8.57 19.64
C ARG A 202 -2.33 9.15 18.81
N VAL A 203 -2.29 8.79 17.53
CA VAL A 203 -1.29 9.29 16.58
C VAL A 203 -1.62 10.74 16.25
N LEU A 204 -0.62 11.62 16.26
CA LEU A 204 -0.82 12.98 15.77
C LEU A 204 -0.90 12.97 14.24
N LEU A 205 -2.10 13.20 13.70
CA LEU A 205 -2.35 13.17 12.25
C LEU A 205 -2.28 14.57 11.63
N PHE A 206 -1.63 14.64 10.46
CA PHE A 206 -1.45 15.87 9.70
C PHE A 206 -2.10 15.79 8.32
N LYS A 207 -3.10 16.66 8.08
CA LYS A 207 -3.84 16.75 6.81
C LYS A 207 -3.02 17.27 5.62
N LYS A 208 -1.87 17.92 5.86
CA LYS A 208 -0.98 18.39 4.80
C LYS A 208 0.46 18.01 5.12
N TYR A 209 1.19 17.61 4.08
CA TYR A 209 2.61 17.26 4.20
C TYR A 209 3.46 18.42 4.75
N THR A 210 3.13 19.67 4.41
CA THR A 210 3.86 20.86 4.89
C THR A 210 3.79 21.03 6.40
N HIS A 211 2.60 20.85 7.01
CA HIS A 211 2.43 20.90 8.47
C HIS A 211 3.18 19.77 9.16
N PHE A 212 3.11 18.55 8.62
CA PHE A 212 3.90 17.42 9.10
C PHE A 212 5.40 17.73 9.04
N HIS A 213 5.88 18.24 7.91
CA HIS A 213 7.30 18.55 7.73
C HIS A 213 7.76 19.66 8.68
N LEU A 214 6.97 20.72 8.87
CA LEU A 214 7.26 21.78 9.83
C LEU A 214 7.35 21.22 11.26
N TYR A 215 6.39 20.37 11.66
CA TYR A 215 6.43 19.69 12.95
C TYR A 215 7.69 18.84 13.10
N MET A 216 8.07 18.07 12.07
CA MET A 216 9.29 17.26 12.08
C MET A 216 10.56 18.11 12.25
N ILE A 217 10.61 19.29 11.63
CA ILE A 217 11.73 20.23 11.80
C ILE A 217 11.80 20.71 13.26
N LEU A 218 10.69 21.24 13.78
CA LEU A 218 10.62 21.83 15.12
C LEU A 218 10.89 20.79 16.21
N ARG A 219 10.30 19.60 16.10
CA ARG A 219 10.34 18.56 17.15
C ARG A 219 11.59 17.68 17.11
N TYR A 220 12.14 17.42 15.92
CA TYR A 220 13.24 16.46 15.74
C TYR A 220 14.49 17.11 15.18
N LYS A 221 14.39 17.84 14.06
CA LYS A 221 15.59 18.35 13.36
C LYS A 221 16.39 19.34 14.22
N ILE A 222 15.72 20.29 14.86
CA ILE A 222 16.41 21.26 15.75
C ILE A 222 17.12 20.52 16.90
N ALA A 223 16.43 19.59 17.56
CA ALA A 223 17.02 18.79 18.63
C ALA A 223 18.19 17.91 18.14
N LEU A 224 18.13 17.41 16.90
CA LEU A 224 19.22 16.65 16.28
C LEU A 224 20.47 17.50 16.06
N GLU A 225 20.32 18.70 15.51
CA GLU A 225 21.45 19.61 15.30
C GLU A 225 22.09 20.00 16.63
N MET A 226 21.29 20.30 17.66
CA MET A 226 21.80 20.60 19.01
C MET A 226 22.58 19.42 19.59
N LEU A 227 22.06 18.19 19.49
CA LEU A 227 22.77 16.99 19.94
C LEU A 227 24.04 16.72 19.14
N HIS A 228 24.05 17.02 17.84
CA HIS A 228 25.23 16.87 17.00
C HIS A 228 26.35 17.81 17.47
N VAL A 229 26.05 19.09 17.65
CA VAL A 229 26.99 20.09 18.18
C VAL A 229 27.53 19.67 19.54
N MET A 230 26.67 19.28 20.48
CA MET A 230 27.08 18.82 21.81
C MET A 230 27.96 17.56 21.77
N SER A 231 27.75 16.68 20.79
CA SER A 231 28.59 15.47 20.63
C SER A 231 29.98 15.77 20.08
N VAL A 232 30.13 16.82 19.26
CA VAL A 232 31.43 17.28 18.76
C VAL A 232 32.25 17.95 19.87
N PHE A 233 31.59 18.67 20.79
CA PHE A 233 32.24 19.31 21.95
C PHE A 233 32.45 18.38 23.16
N GLY A 234 32.61 17.07 22.94
CA GLY A 234 33.02 16.12 23.98
C GLY A 234 31.90 15.54 24.85
N GLY A 235 30.63 15.81 24.54
CA GLY A 235 29.50 15.19 25.24
C GLY A 235 29.20 13.77 24.76
N SER A 236 28.97 12.83 25.68
CA SER A 236 28.57 11.44 25.35
C SER A 236 27.09 11.33 24.94
N PHE A 237 26.68 12.08 23.91
CA PHE A 237 25.31 12.14 23.40
C PHE A 237 25.06 11.33 22.13
N SER A 238 26.07 10.61 21.65
CA SER A 238 26.01 9.82 20.40
C SER A 238 24.86 8.81 20.39
N LYS A 239 24.58 8.14 21.53
CA LYS A 239 23.46 7.20 21.66
C LYS A 239 22.10 7.88 21.50
N SER A 240 21.89 9.03 22.16
CA SER A 240 20.65 9.80 22.07
C SER A 240 20.44 10.39 20.68
N TYR A 241 21.50 10.94 20.09
CA TYR A 241 21.49 11.41 18.69
C TYR A 241 21.11 10.28 17.74
N ASN A 242 21.78 9.13 17.83
CA ASN A 242 21.51 7.99 16.95
C ASN A 242 20.07 7.48 17.07
N LYS A 243 19.53 7.42 18.28
CA LYS A 243 18.13 7.02 18.52
C LYS A 243 17.16 8.02 17.89
N LEU A 244 17.36 9.32 18.12
CA LEU A 244 16.51 10.37 17.58
C LEU A 244 16.60 10.45 16.05
N ASN A 245 17.80 10.30 15.50
CA ASN A 245 18.07 10.35 14.07
C ASN A 245 17.42 9.17 13.34
N ARG A 246 17.51 7.96 13.91
CA ARG A 246 16.79 6.78 13.40
C ARG A 246 15.28 7.00 13.38
N GLY A 247 14.71 7.55 14.46
CA GLY A 247 13.27 7.87 14.53
C GLY A 247 12.85 8.92 13.49
N TYR A 248 13.62 10.00 13.37
CA TYR A 248 13.40 11.05 12.37
C TYR A 248 13.43 10.48 10.93
N ASN A 249 14.48 9.74 10.59
CA ASN A 249 14.63 9.15 9.27
C ASN A 249 13.53 8.13 8.96
N PHE A 250 13.14 7.32 9.95
CA PHE A 250 12.01 6.40 9.82
C PHE A 250 10.70 7.13 9.51
N LEU A 251 10.34 8.14 10.31
CA LEU A 251 9.11 8.92 10.12
C LEU A 251 9.08 9.66 8.78
N MET A 252 10.18 10.29 8.39
CA MET A 252 10.29 10.97 7.09
C MET A 252 10.18 9.99 5.92
N LEU A 253 10.81 8.82 6.03
CA LEU A 253 10.74 7.78 5.01
C LEU A 253 9.32 7.26 4.85
N VAL A 254 8.67 6.91 5.96
CA VAL A 254 7.30 6.40 6.00
C VAL A 254 6.34 7.46 5.45
N ALA A 255 6.35 8.69 5.95
CA ALA A 255 5.51 9.76 5.41
C ALA A 255 5.73 9.97 3.90
N LYS A 256 6.98 9.97 3.43
CA LYS A 256 7.27 10.12 1.98
C LYS A 256 6.75 8.95 1.15
N LEU A 257 6.83 7.73 1.66
CA LEU A 257 6.38 6.52 0.97
C LEU A 257 4.85 6.49 0.82
N TYR A 258 4.11 6.87 1.86
CA TYR A 258 2.65 6.80 1.86
C TYR A 258 1.95 8.07 1.36
N ALA A 259 2.63 9.23 1.29
CA ALA A 259 2.04 10.49 0.86
C ALA A 259 1.20 10.42 -0.44
N PRO A 260 1.64 9.73 -1.51
CA PRO A 260 0.86 9.67 -2.75
C PRO A 260 -0.45 8.89 -2.60
N TYR A 261 -0.52 7.98 -1.63
CA TYR A 261 -1.69 7.14 -1.39
C TYR A 261 -2.63 7.79 -0.37
N VAL A 262 -2.08 8.30 0.73
CA VAL A 262 -2.88 8.90 1.80
C VAL A 262 -3.54 10.21 1.39
N PHE A 263 -2.92 10.96 0.45
CA PHE A 263 -3.52 12.17 -0.11
C PHE A 263 -4.28 11.93 -1.42
N PHE A 264 -4.44 10.68 -1.85
CA PHE A 264 -5.26 10.36 -3.01
C PHE A 264 -6.74 10.53 -2.64
N LYS A 265 -7.42 11.46 -3.31
CA LYS A 265 -8.84 11.77 -3.07
C LYS A 265 -9.80 11.15 -4.10
N GLY A 266 -9.29 10.26 -4.95
CA GLY A 266 -10.09 9.60 -5.97
C GLY A 266 -10.79 8.36 -5.42
N CYS A 267 -11.83 7.94 -6.13
CA CYS A 267 -12.47 6.64 -5.96
C CYS A 267 -12.38 5.89 -7.29
N PHE A 268 -12.16 4.58 -7.25
CA PHE A 268 -12.15 3.74 -8.45
C PHE A 268 -13.58 3.40 -8.83
N ASP A 269 -13.84 3.41 -10.14
CA ASP A 269 -15.12 2.97 -10.68
C ASP A 269 -15.17 1.44 -10.70
N ASP A 270 -16.09 0.89 -9.90
CA ASP A 270 -16.35 -0.53 -9.73
C ASP A 270 -17.48 -1.05 -10.64
N THR A 271 -17.96 -0.25 -11.59
CA THR A 271 -19.13 -0.58 -12.43
C THR A 271 -19.01 -1.95 -13.11
N ASN A 272 -17.85 -2.28 -13.67
CA ASN A 272 -17.64 -3.60 -14.28
C ASN A 272 -17.73 -4.72 -13.26
N MET A 273 -17.18 -4.53 -12.06
CA MET A 273 -17.24 -5.52 -10.99
C MET A 273 -18.68 -5.78 -10.53
N ARG A 274 -19.46 -4.71 -10.42
CA ARG A 274 -20.88 -4.80 -10.07
C ARG A 274 -21.70 -5.52 -11.13
N LYS A 275 -21.44 -5.25 -12.42
CA LYS A 275 -22.07 -5.97 -13.54
C LYS A 275 -21.74 -7.46 -13.48
N LEU A 276 -20.48 -7.79 -13.19
CA LEU A 276 -20.03 -9.18 -13.04
C LEU A 276 -20.82 -9.91 -11.93
N TRP A 277 -21.02 -9.27 -10.78
CA TRP A 277 -21.79 -9.86 -9.69
C TRP A 277 -23.27 -10.04 -9.99
N VAL A 278 -23.91 -9.02 -10.56
CA VAL A 278 -25.34 -9.12 -10.93
C VAL A 278 -25.53 -10.27 -11.91
N ALA A 279 -24.62 -10.45 -12.88
CA ALA A 279 -24.66 -11.57 -13.79
C ALA A 279 -24.56 -12.92 -13.04
N THR A 280 -23.66 -13.06 -12.06
CA THR A 280 -23.57 -14.31 -11.27
C THR A 280 -24.81 -14.58 -10.41
N THR A 281 -25.41 -13.56 -9.80
CA THR A 281 -26.60 -13.74 -8.95
C THR A 281 -27.85 -14.08 -9.76
N THR A 282 -27.93 -13.65 -11.02
CA THR A 282 -29.13 -13.81 -11.86
C THR A 282 -29.11 -15.12 -12.67
N ASP A 283 -27.94 -15.60 -13.08
CA ASP A 283 -27.83 -16.58 -14.18
C ASP A 283 -27.55 -18.02 -13.75
N LYS A 284 -27.09 -18.28 -12.51
CA LYS A 284 -26.87 -19.63 -11.93
C LYS A 284 -26.39 -19.51 -10.47
N LEU A 285 -27.24 -19.93 -9.50
CA LEU A 285 -26.95 -20.54 -8.19
C LEU A 285 -28.02 -20.11 -7.17
N ASN A 286 -29.07 -20.94 -7.05
CA ASN A 286 -29.94 -21.03 -5.87
C ASN A 286 -29.29 -21.89 -4.76
N GLU A 287 -27.99 -22.13 -4.84
CA GLU A 287 -27.19 -22.72 -3.76
C GLU A 287 -26.40 -21.57 -3.14
N ASP A 288 -26.43 -21.48 -1.81
CA ASP A 288 -25.81 -20.43 -0.98
C ASP A 288 -24.58 -19.78 -1.63
N SER A 289 -24.55 -18.45 -1.62
CA SER A 289 -23.53 -17.59 -2.24
C SER A 289 -22.09 -18.00 -1.91
N MET A 290 -21.56 -18.98 -2.64
CA MET A 290 -20.26 -19.62 -2.36
C MET A 290 -19.07 -18.66 -2.55
N PHE A 291 -19.29 -17.52 -3.20
CA PHE A 291 -18.30 -16.47 -3.44
C PHE A 291 -18.90 -15.10 -3.14
N ASP A 292 -19.21 -14.82 -1.86
CA ASP A 292 -19.57 -13.45 -1.47
C ASP A 292 -18.38 -12.53 -1.74
N CYS A 293 -18.65 -11.49 -2.51
CA CYS A 293 -17.67 -10.50 -2.91
C CYS A 293 -18.09 -9.10 -2.48
N ASP A 294 -19.28 -8.92 -1.88
CA ASP A 294 -19.85 -7.58 -1.66
C ASP A 294 -19.23 -6.86 -0.46
N PRO A 295 -18.41 -5.80 -0.67
CA PRO A 295 -17.82 -5.07 0.44
C PRO A 295 -18.87 -4.36 1.29
N ALA A 296 -20.12 -4.20 0.84
CA ALA A 296 -21.21 -3.64 1.65
C ALA A 296 -21.51 -4.45 2.92
N CYS A 297 -21.19 -5.75 2.94
CA CYS A 297 -21.41 -6.58 4.14
C CYS A 297 -20.36 -6.34 5.24
N ILE A 298 -19.26 -5.64 4.94
CA ILE A 298 -18.17 -5.41 5.89
C ILE A 298 -18.53 -4.35 6.91
N ASN A 299 -18.60 -4.73 8.19
CA ASN A 299 -18.48 -3.77 9.29
C ASN A 299 -17.01 -3.48 9.53
N TRP A 300 -16.51 -2.36 8.97
CA TRP A 300 -15.11 -1.99 9.01
C TRP A 300 -14.51 -1.94 10.42
N SER A 301 -15.23 -1.35 11.39
CA SER A 301 -14.71 -1.23 12.76
C SER A 301 -14.54 -2.60 13.40
N SER A 302 -15.56 -3.45 13.29
CA SER A 302 -15.50 -4.81 13.83
C SER A 302 -14.41 -5.63 13.14
N TYR A 303 -14.35 -5.60 11.81
CA TYR A 303 -13.35 -6.34 11.05
C TYR A 303 -11.91 -5.90 11.37
N LEU A 304 -11.66 -4.58 11.49
CA LEU A 304 -10.32 -4.09 11.84
C LEU A 304 -9.92 -4.51 13.27
N VAL A 305 -10.80 -4.30 14.25
CA VAL A 305 -10.49 -4.55 15.67
C VAL A 305 -10.43 -6.05 15.99
N ASN A 306 -11.36 -6.84 15.47
CA ASN A 306 -11.55 -8.23 15.88
C ASN A 306 -10.83 -9.23 14.96
N THR A 307 -10.51 -8.85 13.72
CA THR A 307 -9.94 -9.76 12.72
C THR A 307 -8.58 -9.29 12.23
N HIS A 308 -8.52 -8.14 11.57
CA HIS A 308 -7.33 -7.76 10.79
C HIS A 308 -6.14 -7.31 11.65
N ILE A 309 -6.34 -6.38 12.60
CA ILE A 309 -5.23 -5.94 13.49
C ILE A 309 -4.68 -7.10 14.33
N PRO A 310 -5.51 -7.96 14.97
CA PRO A 310 -5.01 -9.15 15.67
C PRO A 310 -4.16 -10.05 14.76
N ALA A 311 -4.62 -10.33 13.55
CA ALA A 311 -3.91 -11.15 12.58
C ALA A 311 -2.53 -10.59 12.23
N VAL A 312 -2.45 -9.28 11.99
CA VAL A 312 -1.17 -8.58 11.76
C VAL A 312 -0.24 -8.74 12.96
N MET A 313 -0.77 -8.60 14.18
CA MET A 313 0.03 -8.71 15.39
C MET A 313 0.56 -10.13 15.62
N VAL A 314 -0.24 -11.17 15.38
CA VAL A 314 0.19 -12.57 15.46
C VAL A 314 1.29 -12.86 14.44
N ASN A 315 1.09 -12.49 13.17
CA ASN A 315 2.08 -12.72 12.13
C ASN A 315 3.38 -11.96 12.34
N SER A 316 3.32 -10.71 12.82
CA SER A 316 4.52 -9.91 13.07
C SER A 316 5.44 -10.50 14.14
N ARG A 317 4.88 -11.23 15.12
CA ARG A 317 5.66 -11.91 16.18
C ARG A 317 6.32 -13.18 15.68
N ASN A 318 5.70 -13.87 14.73
CA ASN A 318 6.24 -15.11 14.16
C ASN A 318 7.37 -14.86 13.14
N ALA A 319 7.52 -13.61 12.66
CA ALA A 319 8.53 -13.22 11.69
C ALA A 319 9.84 -12.69 12.31
N THR A 320 9.90 -12.56 13.65
CA THR A 320 11.07 -12.08 14.43
C THR A 320 11.67 -13.20 15.24
#